data_AF-G4ZGF5-F1
#
_entry.id   AF-G4ZGF5-F1
#
_cell.length_a   1.000
_cell.length_b   1.000
_cell.length_c   1.000
_cell.angle_alpha   90.00
_cell.angle_beta   90.00
_cell.angle_gamma   90.00
#
_symmetry.space_group_name_H-M   'P 1'
#
loop_
_entity.id
_entity.type
_entity.pdbx_description
1 polymer ?
#
loop_
_entity_poly.entity_id
_entity_poly.type
_entity_poly.pdbx_seq_one_letter_code
_entity_poly.pdbx_strand_id
1 'polypeptide(L)'
;IKAINNAFFRAALHGKTSVVEFLLGTGHIDSETFDKGFEGAAGSTGGIQLETTLFLYDTRRASSQLLNKNGHTNISEESITAAFKRAAGCVNSANVFESDHPKIVMVLCADTRIPLEILNEAFVIAAREDRSDVVKCMRDDPRISSESVGEAFAAAAGSGNLEMMESLYDVERV
;
A
#
# COMPACT_ATOMS: atom_id res chain seq x y z
N ILE A 1 -11.68 -4.42 26.36
CA ILE A 1 -11.73 -3.77 25.03
C ILE A 1 -10.41 -3.03 24.73
N LYS A 2 -10.00 -1.98 25.48
CA LYS A 2 -8.75 -1.23 25.22
C LYS A 2 -7.47 -2.08 25.09
N ALA A 3 -7.32 -3.14 25.91
CA ALA A 3 -6.18 -4.05 25.84
C ALA A 3 -6.17 -4.92 24.56
N ILE A 4 -7.34 -5.37 24.09
CA ILE A 4 -7.49 -6.18 22.87
C ILE A 4 -7.13 -5.34 21.65
N ASN A 5 -7.63 -4.10 21.57
CA ASN A 5 -7.31 -3.19 20.48
C ASN A 5 -5.81 -2.85 20.41
N ASN A 6 -5.19 -2.57 21.56
CA ASN A 6 -3.75 -2.33 21.62
C ASN A 6 -2.95 -3.58 21.23
N ALA A 7 -3.37 -4.78 21.66
CA ALA A 7 -2.73 -6.03 21.27
C ALA A 7 -2.85 -6.27 19.76
N PHE A 8 -4.01 -5.98 19.16
CA PHE A 8 -4.24 -6.10 17.73
C PHE A 8 -3.31 -5.18 16.94
N PHE A 9 -3.27 -3.90 17.30
CA PHE A 9 -2.39 -2.92 16.65
C PHE A 9 -0.92 -3.37 16.70
N ARG A 10 -0.44 -3.79 17.88
CA ARG A 10 0.95 -4.26 18.05
C ARG A 10 1.24 -5.54 17.27
N ALA A 11 0.30 -6.48 17.25
CA ALA A 11 0.43 -7.72 16.48
C ALA A 11 0.52 -7.42 14.98
N ALA A 12 -0.33 -6.53 14.46
CA ALA A 12 -0.33 -6.13 13.06
C ALA A 12 0.97 -5.41 12.68
N LEU A 13 1.40 -4.44 13.50
CA LEU A 13 2.65 -3.67 13.32
C LEU A 13 3.89 -4.57 13.23
N HIS A 14 3.90 -5.70 13.95
CA HIS A 14 5.02 -6.63 14.02
C HIS A 14 4.79 -7.92 13.22
N GLY A 15 3.80 -7.94 12.33
CA GLY A 15 3.54 -9.03 11.40
C GLY A 15 3.15 -10.36 12.06
N LYS A 16 2.52 -10.32 13.24
CA LYS A 16 2.09 -11.52 13.96
C LYS A 16 0.72 -11.98 13.46
N THR A 17 0.66 -12.46 12.21
CA THR A 17 -0.60 -12.78 11.50
C THR A 17 -1.51 -13.72 12.29
N SER A 18 -0.99 -14.81 12.87
CA SER A 18 -1.82 -15.73 13.68
C SER A 18 -2.43 -15.07 14.91
N VAL A 19 -1.73 -14.09 15.51
CA VAL A 19 -2.26 -13.30 16.64
C VAL A 19 -3.31 -12.32 16.15
N VAL A 20 -3.10 -11.68 15.01
CA VAL A 20 -4.07 -10.80 14.35
C VAL A 20 -5.37 -11.57 14.05
N GLU A 21 -5.26 -12.76 13.44
CA GLU A 21 -6.39 -13.63 13.14
C GLU A 21 -7.17 -14.01 14.41
N PHE A 22 -6.47 -14.49 15.45
CA PHE A 22 -7.09 -14.80 16.74
C PHE A 22 -7.85 -13.59 17.33
N LEU A 23 -7.24 -12.40 17.30
CA LEU A 23 -7.83 -11.19 17.85
C LEU A 23 -9.04 -10.72 17.04
N LEU A 24 -9.03 -10.85 15.71
CA LEU A 24 -10.21 -10.61 14.88
C LEU A 24 -11.36 -11.56 15.21
N GLY A 25 -11.04 -12.84 15.45
CA GLY A 25 -12.00 -13.86 15.86
C GLY A 25 -12.74 -13.54 17.16
N THR A 26 -12.21 -12.63 17.99
CA THR A 26 -12.90 -12.17 19.21
C THR A 26 -14.10 -11.26 18.93
N GLY A 27 -14.20 -10.68 17.73
CA GLY A 27 -15.27 -9.73 17.38
C GLY A 27 -15.22 -8.39 18.13
N HIS A 28 -14.13 -8.10 18.85
CA HIS A 28 -14.00 -6.91 19.70
C HIS A 28 -13.02 -5.85 19.16
N ILE A 29 -12.63 -5.96 17.88
CA ILE A 29 -11.79 -4.97 17.20
C ILE A 29 -12.68 -3.91 16.56
N ASP A 30 -12.54 -2.66 16.99
CA ASP A 30 -13.23 -1.54 16.35
C ASP A 30 -12.56 -1.14 15.02
N SER A 31 -13.31 -0.42 14.18
CA SER A 31 -12.87 -0.05 12.83
C SER A 31 -11.63 0.83 12.84
N GLU A 32 -11.53 1.78 13.77
CA GLU A 32 -10.38 2.70 13.85
C GLU A 32 -9.09 1.93 14.18
N THR A 33 -9.19 0.98 15.12
CA THR A 33 -8.08 0.10 15.48
C THR A 33 -7.71 -0.82 14.32
N PHE A 34 -8.71 -1.32 13.59
CA PHE A 34 -8.48 -2.15 12.40
C PHE A 34 -7.67 -1.38 11.36
N ASP A 35 -8.12 -0.18 10.99
CA ASP A 35 -7.47 0.69 10.00
C ASP A 35 -6.03 1.01 10.41
N LYS A 36 -5.81 1.38 11.68
CA LYS A 36 -4.45 1.61 12.20
C LYS A 36 -3.56 0.37 12.14
N GLY A 37 -4.11 -0.81 12.40
CA GLY A 37 -3.38 -2.07 12.30
C GLY A 37 -3.02 -2.41 10.86
N PHE A 38 -3.95 -2.24 9.93
CA PHE A 38 -3.74 -2.41 8.50
C PHE A 38 -2.66 -1.45 7.96
N GLU A 39 -2.77 -0.17 8.30
CA GLU A 39 -1.79 0.85 8.00
C GLU A 39 -0.39 0.54 8.54
N GLY A 40 -0.32 0.10 9.80
CA GLY A 40 0.95 -0.27 10.44
C GLY A 40 1.60 -1.49 9.79
N ALA A 41 0.81 -2.48 9.39
CA ALA A 41 1.30 -3.64 8.64
C ALA A 41 1.83 -3.24 7.24
N ALA A 42 1.18 -2.27 6.59
CA ALA A 42 1.58 -1.75 5.28
C ALA A 42 2.85 -0.86 5.31
N GLY A 43 3.40 -0.53 6.48
CA GLY A 43 4.73 0.06 6.64
C GLY A 43 4.82 1.26 7.60
N SER A 44 5.97 1.93 7.59
CA SER A 44 6.41 3.09 8.40
C SER A 44 6.97 2.82 9.81
N THR A 45 6.59 1.77 10.54
CA THR A 45 7.25 1.42 11.81
C THR A 45 7.18 -0.09 12.03
N GLY A 46 8.34 -0.77 12.12
CA GLY A 46 8.40 -2.25 12.16
C GLY A 46 8.68 -2.91 10.81
N GLY A 47 8.66 -2.12 9.71
CA GLY A 47 8.83 -2.62 8.35
C GLY A 47 7.53 -3.12 7.73
N ILE A 48 7.59 -3.46 6.45
CA ILE A 48 6.43 -4.01 5.73
C ILE A 48 6.17 -5.44 6.18
N GLN A 49 4.91 -5.73 6.51
CA GLN A 49 4.43 -7.03 6.97
C GLN A 49 3.52 -7.67 5.92
N LEU A 50 4.09 -8.09 4.79
CA LEU A 50 3.36 -8.56 3.60
C LEU A 50 2.19 -9.50 3.91
N GLU A 51 2.48 -10.61 4.59
CA GLU A 51 1.47 -11.62 4.94
C GLU A 51 0.32 -11.00 5.75
N THR A 52 0.64 -10.14 6.71
CA THR A 52 -0.35 -9.50 7.57
C THR A 52 -1.17 -8.45 6.83
N THR A 53 -0.55 -7.64 5.97
CA THR A 53 -1.26 -6.63 5.15
C THR A 53 -2.24 -7.30 4.20
N LEU A 54 -1.81 -8.35 3.49
CA LEU A 54 -2.67 -9.09 2.58
C LEU A 54 -3.80 -9.79 3.34
N PHE A 55 -3.49 -10.46 4.45
CA PHE A 55 -4.49 -11.07 5.31
C PHE A 55 -5.56 -10.07 5.76
N LEU A 56 -5.17 -8.88 6.24
CA LEU A 56 -6.10 -7.85 6.67
C LEU A 56 -6.94 -7.28 5.51
N TYR A 57 -6.32 -7.08 4.35
CA TYR A 57 -6.98 -6.65 3.12
C TYR A 57 -8.05 -7.66 2.69
N ASP A 58 -7.68 -8.94 2.58
CA ASP A 58 -8.55 -10.02 2.13
C ASP A 58 -9.64 -10.36 3.14
N THR A 59 -9.32 -10.36 4.44
CA THR A 59 -10.28 -10.65 5.52
C THR A 59 -11.45 -9.69 5.50
N ARG A 60 -11.21 -8.40 5.23
CA ARG A 60 -12.28 -7.40 5.10
C ARG A 60 -12.97 -7.45 3.74
N ARG A 61 -12.25 -7.77 2.66
CA ARG A 61 -12.86 -7.99 1.33
C ARG A 61 -13.84 -9.17 1.35
N ALA A 62 -13.51 -10.27 2.01
CA ALA A 62 -14.39 -11.43 2.19
C ALA A 62 -15.56 -11.14 3.14
N SER A 63 -15.30 -10.44 4.27
CA SER A 63 -16.34 -10.09 5.25
C SER A 63 -17.37 -9.10 4.68
N SER A 64 -16.94 -8.14 3.85
CA SER A 64 -17.84 -7.18 3.18
C SER A 64 -18.74 -7.84 2.12
N GLN A 65 -18.27 -8.90 1.46
CA GLN A 65 -19.09 -9.68 0.51
C GLN A 65 -20.12 -10.59 1.20
N LEU A 66 -19.85 -11.06 2.42
CA LEU A 66 -20.70 -12.02 3.14
C LEU A 66 -21.66 -11.40 4.17
N LEU A 67 -21.37 -10.22 4.71
CA LEU A 67 -22.10 -9.66 5.86
C LEU A 67 -22.66 -8.25 5.61
N ASN A 68 -23.54 -8.14 4.60
CA ASN A 68 -24.34 -6.92 4.40
C ASN A 68 -25.52 -6.79 5.41
N LYS A 69 -25.38 -7.32 6.63
CA LYS A 69 -26.44 -7.31 7.65
C LYS A 69 -26.08 -6.57 8.95
N ASN A 70 -24.81 -6.33 9.27
CA ASN A 70 -24.42 -5.76 10.57
C ASN A 70 -23.56 -4.47 10.50
N GLY A 71 -23.46 -3.79 9.35
CA GLY A 71 -22.88 -2.43 9.31
C GLY A 71 -21.38 -2.31 9.68
N HIS A 72 -20.62 -3.40 9.69
CA HIS A 72 -19.20 -3.38 10.00
C HIS A 72 -18.34 -3.11 8.75
N THR A 73 -18.24 -1.81 8.44
CA THR A 73 -17.03 -1.08 8.02
C THR A 73 -16.01 -1.84 7.18
N ASN A 74 -16.08 -1.61 5.87
CA ASN A 74 -14.97 -1.82 4.94
C ASN A 74 -13.72 -1.05 5.43
N ILE A 75 -12.51 -1.43 5.03
CA ILE A 75 -11.31 -0.61 5.28
C ILE A 75 -11.59 0.79 4.73
N SER A 76 -11.36 1.84 5.51
CA SER A 76 -11.64 3.20 5.05
C SER A 76 -10.78 3.56 3.82
N GLU A 77 -11.31 4.43 2.96
CA GLU A 77 -10.58 4.93 1.78
C GLU A 77 -9.28 5.63 2.21
N GLU A 78 -9.35 6.36 3.32
CA GLU A 78 -8.22 7.02 3.96
C GLU A 78 -7.15 6.01 4.36
N SER A 79 -7.54 4.88 4.95
CA SER A 79 -6.62 3.82 5.38
C SER A 79 -6.01 3.06 4.20
N ILE A 80 -6.78 2.79 3.14
CA ILE A 80 -6.26 2.23 1.87
C ILE A 80 -5.22 3.16 1.26
N THR A 81 -5.54 4.45 1.17
CA THR A 81 -4.65 5.48 0.63
C THR A 81 -3.37 5.60 1.47
N ALA A 82 -3.50 5.60 2.80
CA ALA A 82 -2.37 5.69 3.71
C ALA A 82 -1.47 4.44 3.64
N ALA A 83 -2.05 3.24 3.55
CA ALA A 83 -1.31 2.01 3.33
C ALA A 83 -0.57 2.00 1.99
N PHE A 84 -1.24 2.45 0.92
CA PHE A 84 -0.63 2.57 -0.40
C PHE A 84 0.56 3.53 -0.40
N LYS A 85 0.41 4.74 0.15
CA LYS A 85 1.51 5.72 0.26
C LYS A 85 2.71 5.16 1.02
N ARG A 86 2.47 4.42 2.11
CA ARG A 86 3.53 3.77 2.89
C ARG A 86 4.24 2.67 2.09
N ALA A 87 3.48 1.82 1.37
CA ALA A 87 4.04 0.75 0.56
C ALA A 87 4.80 1.29 -0.67
N ALA A 88 4.29 2.34 -1.30
CA ALA A 88 4.90 3.04 -2.44
C ALA A 88 6.15 3.87 -2.05
N GLY A 89 6.48 3.95 -0.77
CA GLY A 89 7.70 4.63 -0.32
C GLY A 89 7.55 6.15 -0.33
N CYS A 90 6.32 6.68 -0.41
CA CYS A 90 6.03 8.11 -0.29
C CYS A 90 6.25 8.65 1.13
N VAL A 91 6.78 7.84 2.05
CA VAL A 91 7.09 8.20 3.43
C VAL A 91 8.56 7.85 3.67
N ASN A 92 9.37 8.86 3.99
CA ASN A 92 10.78 8.72 4.33
C ASN A 92 10.99 7.73 5.50
N SER A 93 11.16 6.45 5.20
CA SER A 93 11.51 5.43 6.20
C SER A 93 12.91 4.94 5.90
N ALA A 94 13.86 5.46 6.68
CA ALA A 94 15.31 5.28 6.52
C ALA A 94 15.82 3.85 6.76
N ASN A 95 14.96 2.83 6.80
CA ASN A 95 15.34 1.44 6.97
C ASN A 95 14.16 0.58 6.48
N VAL A 96 14.39 -0.42 5.61
CA VAL A 96 13.75 -1.76 5.63
C VAL A 96 14.09 -2.56 4.35
N PHE A 97 14.23 -3.87 4.53
CA PHE A 97 14.64 -4.90 3.58
C PHE A 97 13.85 -4.94 2.26
N GLU A 98 14.60 -5.10 1.17
CA GLU A 98 14.31 -4.81 -0.24
C GLU A 98 13.34 -5.72 -1.04
N SER A 99 12.64 -6.72 -0.49
CA SER A 99 12.03 -7.75 -1.37
C SER A 99 10.49 -7.84 -1.44
N ASP A 100 9.73 -7.27 -0.50
CA ASP A 100 8.27 -7.47 -0.43
C ASP A 100 7.41 -6.21 -0.66
N HIS A 101 8.05 -5.05 -0.83
CA HIS A 101 7.35 -3.78 -1.09
C HIS A 101 6.48 -3.77 -2.36
N PRO A 102 6.90 -4.34 -3.52
CA PRO A 102 6.13 -4.26 -4.77
C PRO A 102 4.80 -4.98 -4.73
N LYS A 103 4.72 -6.09 -3.99
CA LYS A 103 3.51 -6.93 -3.96
C LYS A 103 2.34 -6.21 -3.31
N ILE A 104 2.59 -5.47 -2.21
CA ILE A 104 1.55 -4.65 -1.57
C ILE A 104 1.14 -3.51 -2.48
N VAL A 105 2.11 -2.84 -3.11
CA VAL A 105 1.81 -1.75 -4.05
C VAL A 105 0.96 -2.27 -5.19
N MET A 106 1.27 -3.43 -5.77
CA MET A 106 0.49 -4.04 -6.86
C MET A 106 -0.95 -4.36 -6.42
N VAL A 107 -1.14 -4.97 -5.25
CA VAL A 107 -2.47 -5.31 -4.74
C VAL A 107 -3.29 -4.05 -4.45
N LEU A 108 -2.70 -3.06 -3.78
CA LEU A 108 -3.39 -1.83 -3.45
C LEU A 108 -3.61 -0.95 -4.66
N CYS A 109 -2.68 -0.90 -5.62
CA CYS A 109 -2.81 -0.17 -6.87
C CYS A 109 -4.13 -0.53 -7.53
N ALA A 110 -4.47 -1.81 -7.68
CA ALA A 110 -5.73 -2.27 -8.29
C ALA A 110 -7.01 -1.85 -7.52
N ASP A 111 -6.91 -1.26 -6.32
CA ASP A 111 -8.04 -0.77 -5.56
C ASP A 111 -8.55 0.58 -6.12
N THR A 112 -9.80 0.61 -6.56
CA THR A 112 -10.41 1.80 -7.17
C THR A 112 -10.66 2.94 -6.18
N ARG A 113 -10.52 2.66 -4.87
CA ARG A 113 -10.64 3.68 -3.82
C ARG A 113 -9.42 4.57 -3.71
N ILE A 114 -8.29 4.24 -4.36
CA ILE A 114 -7.13 5.13 -4.38
C ILE A 114 -7.40 6.28 -5.35
N PRO A 115 -7.35 7.55 -4.89
CA PRO A 115 -7.52 8.71 -5.78
C PRO A 115 -6.43 8.76 -6.86
N LEU A 116 -6.81 9.22 -8.04
CA LEU A 116 -5.90 9.28 -9.20
C LEU A 116 -4.68 10.16 -8.91
N GLU A 117 -4.87 11.26 -8.19
CA GLU A 117 -3.81 12.19 -7.81
C GLU A 117 -2.75 11.49 -6.95
N ILE A 118 -3.18 10.65 -6.01
CA ILE A 118 -2.27 9.89 -5.15
C ILE A 118 -1.55 8.79 -5.93
N LEU A 119 -2.26 8.14 -6.85
CA LEU A 119 -1.68 7.11 -7.71
C LEU A 119 -0.57 7.68 -8.60
N ASN A 120 -0.85 8.80 -9.26
CA ASN A 120 0.08 9.50 -10.15
C ASN A 120 1.26 10.11 -9.37
N GLU A 121 1.02 10.72 -8.20
CA GLU A 121 2.09 11.21 -7.31
C GLU A 121 3.03 10.08 -6.88
N ALA A 122 2.48 8.94 -6.45
CA ALA A 122 3.27 7.78 -6.04
C ALA A 122 4.11 7.21 -7.17
N PHE A 123 3.61 7.23 -8.41
CA PHE A 123 4.35 6.81 -9.60
C PHE A 123 5.59 7.67 -9.83
N VAL A 124 5.44 9.00 -9.77
CA VAL A 124 6.55 9.96 -9.94
C VAL A 124 7.56 9.84 -8.80
N ILE A 125 7.09 9.69 -7.55
CA ILE A 125 7.99 9.47 -6.40
C ILE A 125 8.77 8.17 -6.57
N ALA A 126 8.12 7.07 -6.97
CA ALA A 126 8.79 5.80 -7.18
C ALA A 126 9.92 5.93 -8.22
N ALA A 127 9.71 6.71 -9.28
CA ALA A 127 10.76 6.95 -10.27
C ALA A 127 11.93 7.77 -9.68
N ARG A 128 11.62 8.84 -8.94
CA ARG A 128 12.65 9.69 -8.32
C ARG A 128 13.52 8.93 -7.32
N GLU A 129 12.93 8.00 -6.57
CA GLU A 129 13.60 7.23 -5.52
C GLU A 129 14.21 5.90 -6.03
N ASP A 130 14.34 5.72 -7.36
CA ASP A 130 14.85 4.49 -8.00
C ASP A 130 14.11 3.20 -7.59
N ARG A 131 12.80 3.29 -7.42
CA ARG A 131 11.93 2.15 -7.13
C ARG A 131 11.42 1.52 -8.41
N SER A 132 12.36 0.99 -9.19
CA SER A 132 12.12 0.38 -10.50
C SER A 132 11.07 -0.75 -10.46
N ASP A 133 11.00 -1.46 -9.34
CA ASP A 133 10.01 -2.51 -9.06
C ASP A 133 8.57 -1.96 -9.00
N VAL A 134 8.36 -0.85 -8.29
CA VAL A 134 7.08 -0.17 -8.17
C VAL A 134 6.67 0.51 -9.48
N VAL A 135 7.62 1.18 -10.14
CA VAL A 135 7.37 1.81 -11.45
C VAL A 135 6.91 0.76 -12.46
N LYS A 136 7.60 -0.40 -12.55
CA LYS A 136 7.21 -1.51 -13.42
C LYS A 136 5.81 -2.04 -13.08
N CYS A 137 5.44 -2.14 -11.80
CA CYS A 137 4.11 -2.59 -11.39
C CYS A 137 2.98 -1.61 -11.76
N MET A 138 3.25 -0.30 -11.74
CA MET A 138 2.23 0.74 -11.94
C MET A 138 2.13 1.24 -13.38
N ARG A 139 3.19 1.13 -14.19
CA ARG A 139 3.29 1.71 -15.54
C ARG A 139 2.14 1.33 -16.47
N ASP A 140 1.69 0.08 -16.37
CA ASP A 140 0.67 -0.47 -17.25
C ASP A 140 -0.76 -0.21 -16.72
N ASP A 141 -0.91 0.45 -15.57
CA ASP A 141 -2.20 0.86 -15.04
C ASP A 141 -2.78 2.02 -15.88
N PRO A 142 -3.99 1.87 -16.44
CA PRO A 142 -4.58 2.87 -17.34
C PRO A 142 -4.90 4.20 -16.64
N ARG A 143 -4.84 4.25 -15.31
CA ARG A 143 -5.04 5.47 -14.52
C ARG A 143 -3.78 6.33 -14.39
N ILE A 144 -2.61 5.81 -14.79
CA ILE A 144 -1.38 6.60 -14.88
C ILE A 144 -1.45 7.49 -16.12
N SER A 145 -1.40 8.79 -15.88
CA SER A 145 -1.46 9.83 -16.91
C SER A 145 -0.14 9.93 -17.66
N SER A 146 -0.20 10.37 -18.92
CA SER A 146 1.02 10.67 -19.71
C SER A 146 1.86 11.78 -19.08
N GLU A 147 1.22 12.75 -18.42
CA GLU A 147 1.91 13.80 -17.65
C GLU A 147 2.80 13.19 -16.57
N SER A 148 2.27 12.26 -15.78
CA SER A 148 3.05 11.56 -14.74
C SER A 148 4.12 10.64 -15.30
N VAL A 149 3.93 10.06 -16.50
CA VAL A 149 5.00 9.35 -17.21
C VAL A 149 6.14 10.29 -17.58
N GLY A 150 5.83 11.47 -18.13
CA GLY A 150 6.81 12.50 -18.46
C GLY A 150 7.57 13.03 -17.23
N GLU A 151 6.86 13.29 -16.13
CA GLU A 151 7.47 13.70 -14.86
C GLU A 151 8.39 12.63 -14.26
N ALA A 152 7.94 11.36 -14.28
CA ALA A 152 8.75 10.22 -13.85
C ALA A 152 10.02 10.08 -14.69
N PHE A 153 9.92 10.26 -16.01
CA PHE A 153 11.07 10.23 -16.92
C PHE A 153 12.05 11.36 -16.64
N ALA A 154 11.56 12.58 -16.42
CA ALA A 154 12.38 13.72 -16.04
C ALA A 154 13.07 13.52 -14.67
N ALA A 155 12.37 12.94 -13.71
CA ALA A 155 12.93 12.60 -12.40
C ALA A 155 14.04 11.54 -12.52
N ALA A 156 13.81 10.48 -13.31
CA ALA A 156 14.81 9.45 -13.59
C ALA A 156 16.06 10.04 -14.25
N ALA A 157 15.89 10.95 -15.22
CA ALA A 157 16.99 11.67 -15.85
C ALA A 157 17.78 12.53 -14.86
N GLY A 158 17.08 13.24 -13.96
CA GLY A 158 17.70 14.03 -12.89
C GLY A 158 18.51 13.18 -11.90
N SER A 159 18.11 11.92 -11.69
CA SER A 159 18.83 10.94 -10.86
C SER A 159 19.97 10.21 -11.59
N GLY A 160 20.08 10.34 -12.92
CA GLY A 160 21.05 9.62 -13.75
C GLY A 160 20.73 8.15 -13.98
N ASN A 161 19.48 7.73 -13.77
CA ASN A 161 19.06 6.34 -13.84
C ASN A 161 18.61 5.94 -15.27
N LEU A 162 19.56 5.45 -16.06
CA LEU A 162 19.32 5.09 -17.45
C LEU A 162 18.33 3.91 -17.62
N GLU A 163 18.42 2.87 -16.79
CA GLU A 163 17.51 1.71 -16.90
C GLU A 163 16.06 2.15 -16.68
N MET A 164 15.84 3.03 -15.70
CA MET A 164 14.51 3.56 -15.44
C MET A 164 14.01 4.44 -16.58
N MET A 165 14.86 5.32 -17.14
CA MET A 165 14.51 6.09 -18.33
C MET A 165 14.11 5.18 -19.49
N GLU A 166 14.87 4.13 -19.78
CA GLU A 166 14.53 3.15 -20.82
C GLU A 166 13.20 2.45 -20.54
N SER A 167 12.89 2.15 -19.28
CA SER A 167 11.64 1.49 -18.89
C SER A 167 10.40 2.39 -19.02
N LEU A 168 10.60 3.72 -18.92
CA LEU A 168 9.58 4.76 -19.03
C LEU A 168 9.46 5.33 -20.44
N TYR A 169 10.49 5.12 -21.27
CA TYR A 169 10.51 5.61 -22.63
C TYR A 169 9.57 4.78 -23.51
N ASP A 170 8.39 5.34 -23.76
CA ASP A 170 7.45 4.87 -24.77
C ASP A 170 7.07 6.07 -25.66
N VAL A 171 7.41 5.98 -26.94
CA VAL A 171 7.30 7.09 -27.92
C VAL A 171 5.85 7.56 -28.08
N GLU A 172 4.86 6.74 -27.70
CA GLU A 172 3.44 7.07 -27.74
C GLU A 172 2.88 7.64 -26.43
N ARG A 173 3.61 7.57 -25.30
CA ARG A 173 3.13 7.98 -23.97
C ARG A 173 3.95 9.07 -23.28
N VAL A 174 5.10 9.46 -23.84
CA VAL A 174 5.96 10.59 -23.40
C VAL A 174 5.77 11.79 -24.31
#